data_AF-A3LYJ4-F1
#
_entry.id   AF-A3LYJ4-F1
#
_cell.length_a   1.000
_cell.length_b   1.000
_cell.length_c   1.000
_cell.angle_alpha   90.00
_cell.angle_beta   90.00
_cell.angle_gamma   90.00
#
_symmetry.space_group_name_H-M   'P 1'
#
loop_
_entity.id
_entity.type
_entity.pdbx_description
1 polymer ?
#
loop_
_entity_poly.entity_id
_entity_poly.type
_entity_poly.pdbx_seq_one_letter_code
_entity_poly.pdbx_strand_id
1 'polypeptide(L)' 'IEQACDSCRKRKLKCSKDFPRCTKCIQHNWCCSYSPRTVRSPLTRAHLTEVENK' A
#
# COMPACT_ATOMS: atom_id res chain seq x y z
N ILE A 1 6.74 10.38 5.20
CA ILE A 1 6.06 9.29 4.45
C ILE A 1 4.60 9.23 4.93
N GLU A 2 3.62 9.37 4.04
CA GLU A 2 2.19 9.38 4.45
C GLU A 2 1.60 7.97 4.63
N GLN A 3 2.12 6.98 3.91
CA GLN A 3 1.62 5.60 3.89
C GLN A 3 2.41 4.65 4.80
N ALA A 4 1.77 3.62 5.33
CA ALA A 4 2.48 2.51 5.96
C ALA A 4 3.35 1.73 4.95
N CYS A 5 4.51 1.24 5.39
CA CYS A 5 5.35 0.38 4.54
C CYS A 5 4.63 -0.94 4.19
N ASP A 6 5.13 -1.62 3.15
CA ASP A 6 4.56 -2.84 2.61
C ASP A 6 4.49 -3.95 3.66
N SER A 7 5.55 -4.11 4.45
CA SER A 7 5.62 -5.11 5.51
C SER A 7 4.59 -4.89 6.62
N CYS A 8 4.40 -3.64 7.06
CA CYS A 8 3.39 -3.32 8.07
C CYS A 8 1.96 -3.42 7.50
N ARG A 9 1.76 -2.98 6.25
CA ARG A 9 0.49 -3.06 5.54
C ARG A 9 0.04 -4.50 5.32
N LYS A 10 0.94 -5.38 4.87
CA LYS A 10 0.68 -6.83 4.70
C LYS A 10 0.32 -7.52 6.02
N ARG A 11 0.94 -7.10 7.14
CA ARG A 11 0.73 -7.67 8.48
C ARG A 11 -0.36 -6.96 9.29
N LYS A 12 -1.00 -5.92 8.74
CA LYS A 12 -2.02 -5.10 9.43
C LYS A 12 -1.53 -4.50 10.77
N LEU A 13 -0.26 -4.07 10.81
CA LEU A 13 0.36 -3.44 11.98
C LEU A 13 0.45 -1.91 11.84
N LYS A 14 0.46 -1.19 12.97
CA LYS A 14 0.78 0.24 12.99
C LYS A 14 2.22 0.46 12.52
N CYS A 15 2.40 1.26 11.48
CA CYS A 15 3.72 1.64 10.96
C CYS A 15 4.16 2.96 11.60
N SER A 16 5.42 3.06 12.02
CA SER A 16 6.00 4.33 12.51
C SER A 16 6.26 5.34 11.39
N LYS A 17 6.33 4.87 10.13
CA LYS A 17 6.55 5.69 8.92
C LYS A 17 7.90 6.42 8.85
N ASP A 18 8.88 6.00 9.65
CA ASP A 18 10.27 6.49 9.58
C ASP A 18 10.98 6.05 8.30
N PHE A 19 11.96 6.84 7.84
CA PHE A 19 12.77 6.56 6.65
C PHE A 19 14.25 6.47 7.04
N PRO A 20 15.04 5.49 6.54
CA PRO A 20 14.75 4.56 5.43
C PRO A 20 13.95 3.31 5.80
N ARG A 21 13.82 2.95 7.08
CA ARG A 21 13.06 1.79 7.56
C ARG A 21 12.23 2.17 8.79
N CYS A 22 11.00 1.66 8.88
CA CYS A 22 10.18 1.85 10.08
C CYS A 22 10.70 1.02 11.27
N THR A 23 10.41 1.47 12.50
CA THR A 23 10.89 0.84 13.76
C THR A 23 10.59 -0.66 13.82
N LYS A 24 9.36 -1.04 13.42
CA LYS A 24 8.91 -2.45 13.46
C LYS A 24 9.69 -3.32 12.48
N CYS A 25 9.99 -2.79 11.28
CA CYS A 25 10.78 -3.52 10.30
C CYS A 25 12.24 -3.62 10.69
N ILE A 26 12.79 -2.65 11.42
CA ILE A 26 14.14 -2.72 12.00
C ILE A 26 14.18 -3.83 13.07
N GLN A 27 13.27 -3.79 14.05
CA GLN A 27 13.21 -4.73 15.16
C GLN A 27 13.08 -6.20 14.72
N HIS A 28 12.24 -6.46 13.72
CA HIS A 28 11.99 -7.82 13.23
C HIS A 28 12.82 -8.17 11.99
N ASN A 29 13.76 -7.29 11.63
CA ASN A 29 14.60 -7.39 10.43
C ASN A 29 13.81 -7.72 9.13
N TRP A 30 12.65 -7.10 8.94
CA TRP A 30 11.85 -7.26 7.72
C TRP A 30 12.30 -6.33 6.61
N CYS A 31 12.09 -6.75 5.36
CA CYS A 31 12.21 -5.86 4.21
C CYS A 31 11.19 -4.71 4.33
N CYS A 32 11.69 -3.48 4.39
CA CYS A 32 10.89 -2.28 4.53
C CYS A 32 10.91 -1.52 3.22
N SER A 33 9.81 -1.57 2.49
CA SER A 33 9.61 -0.83 1.25
C SER A 33 8.34 0.01 1.34
N TYR A 34 8.37 1.18 0.73
CA TYR A 34 7.23 2.07 0.62
C TYR A 34 6.80 2.13 -0.84
N SER A 35 6.15 1.07 -1.32
CA SER A 35 5.70 1.00 -2.71
C SER A 35 4.57 1.99 -2.96
N PRO A 36 4.56 2.65 -4.13
CA PRO A 36 3.48 3.57 -4.51
C PRO A 36 2.13 2.84 -4.52
N ARG A 37 1.04 3.61 -4.32
CA ARG A 37 -0.31 3.06 -4.46
C ARG A 37 -0.52 2.61 -5.90
N THR A 38 -1.05 1.41 -6.06
CA THR A 38 -1.45 0.93 -7.38
C THR A 38 -2.61 1.77 -7.87
N VAL A 39 -2.47 2.35 -9.07
CA VAL A 39 -3.58 3.01 -9.75
C VAL A 39 -4.49 1.91 -10.26
N ARG A 40 -5.73 1.90 -9.78
CA ARG A 40 -6.77 0.98 -10.23
C ARG A 40 -7.65 1.69 -11.25
N SER A 41 -8.35 0.90 -12.06
CA SER A 41 -9.40 1.45 -12.92
C SER A 41 -10.42 2.23 -12.07
N PRO A 42 -10.95 3.33 -12.59
CA PRO A 42 -11.88 4.15 -11.84
C PRO A 42 -13.18 3.38 -11.60
N LEU A 43 -13.57 3.24 -10.34
CA LEU A 43 -14.85 2.63 -9.96
C LEU A 43 -16.00 3.64 -10.17
N THR A 44 -16.22 4.00 -11.44
CA THR A 44 -17.28 4.92 -11.87
C THR A 44 -18.33 4.15 -12.66
N ARG A 45 -19.59 4.58 -12.60
CA ARG A 45 -20.69 3.93 -13.33
C ARG A 45 -20.40 3.84 -14.83
N ALA A 46 -19.86 4.91 -15.42
CA ALA A 46 -19.52 4.94 -16.84
C ALA A 46 -18.49 3.86 -17.22
N HIS A 47 -17.40 3.74 -16.46
CA HIS A 47 -16.37 2.74 -16.72
C HIS A 47 -16.89 1.31 -16.52
N LEU A 48 -17.69 1.06 -15.47
CA LEU A 48 -18.27 -0.27 -15.24
C LEU A 48 -19.21 -0.68 -16.38
N THR A 49 -20.12 0.21 -16.80
CA THR A 49 -21.04 -0.06 -17.92
C THR A 49 -20.29 -0.30 -19.23
N GLU A 50 -19.18 0.40 -19.51
CA GLU A 50 -18.35 0.13 -20.69
C GLU A 50 -17.72 -1.27 -20.65
N VAL A 51 -17.21 -1.69 -19.50
CA VAL A 51 -16.56 -2.99 -19.32
C VAL A 51 -17.56 -4.15 -19.40
N GLU A 52 -18.77 -3.99 -18.84
CA GLU A 52 -19.80 -5.04 -18.81
C GLU A 52 -20.43 -5.31 -20.19
N ASN A 53 -20.50 -4.31 -21.07
CA ASN A 53 -21.11 -4.42 -22.40
C ASN A 53 -20.12 -4.84 -23.51
N LYS A 54 -18.86 -5.11 -23.15
CA LYS A 54 -17.83 -5.66 -24.04
C LYS A 54 -17.86 -7.18 -24.04
#